data_AF-A0A432WYL3-F1
#
_entry.id   AF-A0A432WYL3-F1
#
_cell.length_a   1.000
_cell.length_b   1.000
_cell.length_c   1.000
_cell.angle_alpha   90.00
_cell.angle_beta   90.00
_cell.angle_gamma   90.00
#
_symmetry.space_group_name_H-M   'P 1'
#
loop_
_entity.id
_entity.type
_entity.pdbx_description
1 polymer ?
#
loop_
_entity_poly.entity_id
_entity_poly.type
_entity_poly.pdbx_seq_one_letter_code
_entity_poly.pdbx_strand_id
1 'polypeptide(L)'
;MKKAFIIICIASFILLYEDLNHFFVLLVVGGFEVEQATQTAFSNSSVDSALFIGAFRLIPFVLLISCAAYTRLFESLKGRFSLYISLLVSILVIFSGYWSITAPLYTAEQISSTSALSYIFVPIGALFLSVCAGVGSYLLFKVYERVFKRA
;
A
#
# COMPACT_ATOMS: atom_id res chain seq x y z
N MET A 1 19.98 7.36 4.56
CA MET A 1 18.79 7.38 3.68
C MET A 1 18.22 5.99 3.37
N LYS A 2 19.01 5.04 2.83
CA LYS A 2 18.51 3.66 2.56
C LYS A 2 17.83 3.01 3.78
N LYS A 3 18.47 3.07 4.95
CA LYS A 3 17.89 2.58 6.22
C LYS A 3 16.55 3.24 6.57
N ALA A 4 16.45 4.56 6.40
CA ALA A 4 15.20 5.29 6.66
C ALA A 4 14.08 4.84 5.72
N PHE A 5 14.37 4.66 4.43
CA PHE A 5 13.39 4.13 3.47
C PHE A 5 12.91 2.73 3.84
N ILE A 6 13.82 1.84 4.24
CA ILE A 6 13.46 0.49 4.71
C ILE A 6 12.55 0.57 5.93
N ILE A 7 12.87 1.43 6.91
CA ILE A 7 12.04 1.66 8.09
C ILE A 7 10.65 2.18 7.68
N ILE A 8 10.56 3.11 6.73
CA ILE A 8 9.28 3.61 6.23
C ILE A 8 8.50 2.48 5.54
N CYS A 9 9.12 1.63 4.72
CA CYS A 9 8.43 0.48 4.12
C CYS A 9 7.85 -0.47 5.18
N ILE A 10 8.61 -0.76 6.24
CA ILE A 10 8.16 -1.61 7.35
C ILE A 10 7.01 -0.92 8.10
N ALA A 11 7.15 0.37 8.43
CA ALA A 11 6.12 1.13 9.10
C ALA A 11 4.83 1.19 8.27
N SER A 12 4.93 1.44 6.96
CA SER A 12 3.80 1.44 6.03
C SER A 12 3.12 0.08 5.97
N PHE A 13 3.87 -1.01 5.93
CA PHE A 13 3.32 -2.36 5.98
C PHE A 13 2.51 -2.60 7.26
N ILE A 14 3.02 -2.20 8.42
CA ILE A 14 2.34 -2.32 9.71
C ILE A 14 1.09 -1.43 9.77
N LEU A 15 1.17 -0.20 9.29
CA LEU A 15 0.05 0.74 9.30
C LEU A 15 -1.08 0.32 8.35
N LEU A 16 -0.73 -0.37 7.27
CA LEU A 16 -1.68 -0.95 6.33
C LEU A 16 -2.09 -2.35 6.75
N TYR A 17 -2.12 -2.64 8.06
CA TYR A 17 -2.72 -3.86 8.58
C TYR A 17 -4.24 -3.87 8.35
N GLU A 18 -4.82 -5.06 8.20
CA GLU A 18 -6.21 -5.23 7.74
C GLU A 18 -7.20 -4.64 8.72
N ASP A 19 -7.04 -5.00 9.99
CA ASP A 19 -7.90 -4.56 11.07
C ASP A 19 -7.80 -3.03 11.27
N LEU A 20 -6.65 -2.42 10.98
CA LEU A 20 -6.51 -0.95 11.00
C LEU A 20 -7.32 -0.28 9.89
N ASN A 21 -7.32 -0.83 8.68
CA ASN A 21 -8.13 -0.28 7.60
C ASN A 21 -9.63 -0.48 7.88
N HIS A 22 -9.99 -1.66 8.37
CA HIS A 22 -11.37 -1.97 8.77
C HIS A 22 -11.85 -1.06 9.90
N PHE A 23 -10.99 -0.77 10.88
CA PHE A 23 -11.25 0.21 11.94
C PHE A 23 -11.57 1.60 11.37
N PHE A 24 -10.78 2.11 10.42
CA PHE A 24 -11.08 3.41 9.80
C PHE A 24 -12.39 3.39 9.02
N VAL A 25 -12.72 2.30 8.33
CA VAL A 25 -14.01 2.15 7.64
C VAL A 25 -15.18 2.17 8.63
N LEU A 26 -15.07 1.48 9.76
CA LEU A 26 -16.11 1.49 10.81
C LEU A 26 -16.35 2.90 11.36
N LEU A 27 -15.29 3.68 11.58
CA LEU A 27 -15.41 5.07 12.04
C LEU A 27 -16.03 6.00 10.99
N VAL A 28 -15.54 5.93 9.75
CA VAL A 28 -15.88 6.93 8.71
C VAL A 28 -17.15 6.57 7.95
N VAL A 29 -17.34 5.30 7.63
CA VAL A 29 -18.47 4.80 6.83
C VAL A 29 -19.54 4.21 7.73
N GLY A 30 -19.14 3.38 8.69
CA GLY A 30 -20.08 2.70 9.58
C GLY A 30 -20.70 3.61 10.65
N GLY A 31 -20.11 4.77 10.94
CA GLY A 31 -20.58 5.68 11.99
C GLY A 31 -20.43 5.14 13.41
N PHE A 32 -19.53 4.18 13.63
CA PHE A 32 -19.31 3.57 14.93
C PHE A 32 -18.54 4.52 15.86
N GLU A 33 -18.83 4.48 17.15
CA GLU A 33 -17.97 5.11 18.15
C GLU A 33 -16.64 4.37 18.26
N VAL A 34 -15.59 5.06 18.72
CA VAL A 34 -14.21 4.52 18.76
C VAL A 34 -14.13 3.18 19.48
N GLU A 35 -14.79 3.05 20.63
CA GLU A 35 -14.78 1.81 21.42
C GLU A 35 -15.44 0.66 20.67
N GLN A 36 -16.58 0.92 20.03
CA GLN A 36 -17.32 -0.07 19.24
C GLN A 36 -16.55 -0.47 17.97
N ALA A 37 -15.90 0.49 17.31
CA ALA A 37 -15.08 0.25 16.14
C ALA A 37 -13.85 -0.60 16.49
N THR A 38 -13.19 -0.34 17.63
CA THR A 38 -12.06 -1.16 18.09
C THR A 38 -12.50 -2.58 18.40
N GLN A 39 -13.61 -2.76 19.13
CA GLN A 39 -14.10 -4.11 19.42
C GLN A 39 -14.43 -4.87 18.13
N THR A 40 -15.13 -4.22 17.19
CA THR A 40 -15.59 -4.87 15.96
C THR A 40 -14.45 -5.17 14.97
N ALA A 41 -13.49 -4.27 14.81
CA ALA A 41 -12.37 -4.44 13.89
C ALA A 41 -11.38 -5.53 14.34
N PHE A 42 -11.15 -5.65 15.65
CA PHE A 42 -10.10 -6.52 16.19
C PHE A 42 -10.63 -7.80 16.84
N SER A 43 -11.94 -7.97 17.05
CA SER A 43 -12.50 -9.17 17.71
C SER A 43 -12.31 -10.46 16.92
N ASN A 44 -12.29 -10.38 15.59
CA ASN A 44 -12.17 -11.53 14.68
C ASN A 44 -10.77 -11.68 14.10
N SER A 45 -9.76 -11.02 14.71
CA SER A 45 -8.38 -11.12 14.25
C SER A 45 -7.88 -12.55 14.45
N SER A 46 -7.76 -13.29 13.34
CA SER A 46 -7.21 -14.63 13.33
C SER A 46 -5.75 -14.56 12.87
N VAL A 47 -4.86 -15.18 13.65
CA VAL A 47 -3.43 -15.27 13.32
C VAL A 47 -3.21 -15.90 11.95
N ASP A 48 -3.99 -16.93 11.61
CA ASP A 48 -3.86 -17.64 10.32
C ASP A 48 -4.24 -16.74 9.14
N SER A 49 -5.34 -15.99 9.26
CA SER A 49 -5.79 -15.04 8.23
C SER A 49 -4.80 -13.87 8.10
N ALA A 50 -4.32 -13.36 9.23
CA ALA A 50 -3.33 -12.30 9.29
C ALA A 50 -2.01 -12.69 8.62
N LEU A 51 -1.53 -13.93 8.84
CA LEU A 51 -0.31 -14.43 8.20
C LEU A 51 -0.52 -14.67 6.70
N PHE A 52 -1.66 -15.26 6.31
CA PHE A 52 -1.94 -15.54 4.90
C PHE A 52 -2.12 -14.27 4.07
N ILE A 53 -3.02 -13.37 4.48
CA ILE A 53 -3.27 -12.10 3.77
C ILE A 53 -2.06 -11.16 3.92
N GLY A 54 -1.45 -11.14 5.11
CA GLY A 54 -0.24 -10.38 5.39
C GLY A 54 0.93 -10.76 4.48
N ALA A 55 1.10 -12.05 4.15
CA ALA A 55 2.14 -12.49 3.23
C ALA A 55 1.98 -11.89 1.83
N PHE A 56 0.76 -11.80 1.29
CA PHE A 56 0.51 -11.16 0.00
C PHE A 56 0.74 -9.64 0.06
N ARG A 57 0.27 -8.98 1.14
CA ARG A 57 0.49 -7.54 1.38
C ARG A 57 1.96 -7.17 1.50
N LEU A 58 2.79 -8.10 1.97
CA LEU A 58 4.21 -7.88 2.16
C LEU A 58 4.97 -7.81 0.82
N ILE A 59 4.46 -8.45 -0.25
CA ILE A 59 5.14 -8.59 -1.55
C ILE A 59 5.62 -7.24 -2.12
N PRO A 60 4.78 -6.18 -2.24
CA PRO A 60 5.21 -4.90 -2.80
C PRO A 60 6.35 -4.26 -1.98
N PHE A 61 6.29 -4.38 -0.65
CA PHE A 61 7.30 -3.78 0.23
C PHE A 61 8.62 -4.53 0.20
N VAL A 62 8.59 -5.87 0.18
CA VAL A 62 9.81 -6.69 0.07
C VAL A 62 10.53 -6.43 -1.25
N LEU A 63 9.78 -6.30 -2.36
CA LEU A 63 10.36 -5.95 -3.65
C LEU A 63 10.95 -4.54 -3.65
N LEU A 64 10.27 -3.56 -3.05
CA LEU A 64 10.81 -2.20 -2.90
C LEU A 64 12.08 -2.15 -2.05
N ILE A 65 12.10 -2.89 -0.92
CA ILE A 65 13.27 -3.02 -0.05
C ILE A 65 14.42 -3.69 -0.81
N SER A 66 14.13 -4.76 -1.55
CA SER A 66 15.13 -5.46 -2.38
C SER A 66 15.71 -4.54 -3.44
N CYS A 67 14.86 -3.79 -4.16
CA CYS A 67 15.30 -2.78 -5.11
C CYS A 67 16.18 -1.71 -4.44
N ALA A 68 15.79 -1.20 -3.27
CA ALA A 68 16.58 -0.22 -2.53
C ALA A 68 17.93 -0.76 -2.04
N ALA A 69 17.99 -2.04 -1.64
CA ALA A 69 19.17 -2.70 -1.13
C ALA A 69 20.17 -3.05 -2.24
N TYR A 70 19.71 -3.72 -3.30
CA TYR A 70 20.57 -4.30 -4.32
C TYR A 70 20.86 -3.39 -5.52
N THR A 71 20.10 -2.29 -5.70
CA THR A 71 20.35 -1.34 -6.78
C THR A 71 21.06 -0.06 -6.31
N ARG A 72 21.62 0.67 -7.27
CA ARG A 72 22.21 2.00 -7.07
C ARG A 72 21.18 3.14 -7.21
N LEU A 73 19.88 2.84 -7.22
CA LEU A 73 18.83 3.88 -7.38
C LEU A 73 18.95 5.00 -6.32
N PHE A 74 19.32 4.64 -5.10
CA PHE A 74 19.55 5.59 -4.00
C PHE A 74 20.78 6.50 -4.17
N GLU A 75 21.67 6.25 -5.11
CA GLU A 75 22.83 7.12 -5.38
C GLU A 75 22.42 8.35 -6.20
N SER A 76 21.29 8.29 -6.90
CA SER A 76 20.77 9.39 -7.72
C SER A 76 19.50 10.01 -7.13
N LEU A 77 19.33 11.33 -7.28
CA LEU A 77 18.12 12.03 -6.81
C LEU A 77 16.85 11.46 -7.48
N LYS A 78 16.89 11.25 -8.80
CA LYS A 78 15.79 10.66 -9.58
C LYS A 78 15.45 9.22 -9.15
N GLY A 79 16.44 8.41 -8.80
CA GLY A 79 16.21 7.06 -8.32
C GLY A 79 15.60 7.04 -6.91
N ARG A 80 16.02 7.96 -6.03
CA ARG A 80 15.34 8.18 -4.73
C ARG A 80 13.89 8.57 -4.93
N PHE A 81 13.64 9.57 -5.78
CA PHE A 81 12.30 10.05 -6.07
C PHE A 81 11.41 8.92 -6.60
N SER A 82 11.91 8.15 -7.56
CA SER A 82 11.24 6.97 -8.11
C SER A 82 10.83 5.95 -7.05
N LEU A 83 11.73 5.60 -6.12
CA LEU A 83 11.44 4.66 -5.04
C LEU A 83 10.37 5.17 -4.06
N TYR A 84 10.40 6.46 -3.71
CA TYR A 84 9.37 7.06 -2.86
C TYR A 84 8.01 7.15 -3.55
N ILE A 85 7.97 7.45 -4.86
CA ILE A 85 6.73 7.44 -5.63
C ILE A 85 6.15 6.03 -5.72
N SER A 86 6.98 5.02 -5.98
CA SER A 86 6.53 3.62 -5.95
C SER A 86 5.95 3.25 -4.58
N LEU A 87 6.63 3.60 -3.49
CA LEU A 87 6.14 3.33 -2.14
C LEU A 87 4.79 4.03 -1.87
N LEU A 88 4.66 5.30 -2.23
CA LEU A 88 3.42 6.06 -2.07
C LEU A 88 2.27 5.42 -2.84
N VAL A 89 2.51 5.00 -4.08
CA VAL A 89 1.49 4.31 -4.89
C VAL A 89 1.12 2.95 -4.29
N SER A 90 2.09 2.17 -3.81
CA SER A 90 1.79 0.92 -3.10
C SER A 90 0.87 1.16 -1.90
N ILE A 91 1.16 2.18 -1.08
CA ILE A 91 0.36 2.53 0.09
C ILE A 91 -1.07 2.90 -0.31
N LEU A 92 -1.22 3.81 -1.28
CA LEU A 92 -2.52 4.28 -1.71
C LEU A 92 -3.37 3.17 -2.33
N VAL A 93 -2.79 2.31 -3.18
CA VAL A 93 -3.52 1.22 -3.82
C VAL A 93 -3.92 0.15 -2.81
N ILE A 94 -3.04 -0.19 -1.86
CA ILE A 94 -3.38 -1.12 -0.79
C ILE A 94 -4.51 -0.54 0.07
N PHE A 95 -4.36 0.69 0.56
CA PHE A 95 -5.36 1.32 1.41
C PHE A 95 -6.72 1.42 0.72
N SER A 96 -6.76 2.01 -0.47
CA SER A 96 -8.01 2.19 -1.24
C SER A 96 -8.62 0.87 -1.70
N GLY A 97 -7.79 -0.13 -2.06
CA GLY A 97 -8.26 -1.46 -2.45
C GLY A 97 -8.97 -2.15 -1.31
N TYR A 98 -8.35 -2.20 -0.13
CA TYR A 98 -8.96 -2.82 1.04
C TYR A 98 -10.14 -2.01 1.59
N TRP A 99 -10.10 -0.68 1.49
CA TRP A 99 -11.25 0.16 1.79
C TRP A 99 -12.44 -0.18 0.89
N SER A 100 -12.22 -0.35 -0.42
CA SER A 100 -13.27 -0.69 -1.38
C SER A 100 -13.87 -2.09 -1.14
N ILE A 101 -13.12 -2.98 -0.49
CA ILE A 101 -13.63 -4.32 -0.13
C ILE A 101 -14.47 -4.25 1.16
N THR A 102 -14.07 -3.41 2.12
CA THR A 102 -14.67 -3.37 3.46
C THR A 102 -15.80 -2.36 3.60
N ALA A 103 -15.75 -1.22 2.91
CA ALA A 103 -16.80 -0.20 2.98
C ALA A 103 -18.21 -0.70 2.60
N PRO A 104 -18.38 -1.56 1.58
CA PRO A 104 -19.70 -2.10 1.22
C PRO A 104 -20.37 -2.93 2.33
N LEU A 105 -19.61 -3.44 3.31
CA LEU A 105 -20.19 -4.15 4.47
C LEU A 105 -21.07 -3.23 5.34
N TYR A 106 -20.90 -1.92 5.21
CA TYR A 106 -21.55 -0.90 6.03
C TYR A 106 -22.40 0.08 5.20
N THR A 107 -22.58 -0.19 3.91
CA THR A 107 -23.46 0.59 3.02
C THR A 107 -24.55 -0.32 2.45
N ALA A 108 -25.52 0.26 1.75
CA ALA A 108 -26.59 -0.51 1.08
C ALA A 108 -26.11 -1.23 -0.21
N GLU A 109 -24.80 -1.28 -0.47
CA GLU A 109 -24.24 -1.90 -1.66
C GLU A 109 -24.21 -3.43 -1.56
N GLN A 110 -24.50 -4.12 -2.68
CA GLN A 110 -24.46 -5.58 -2.72
C GLN A 110 -23.01 -6.09 -2.67
N ILE A 111 -22.71 -6.90 -1.65
CA ILE A 111 -21.43 -7.60 -1.53
C ILE A 111 -21.42 -8.78 -2.51
N SER A 112 -20.62 -8.67 -3.57
CA SER A 112 -20.39 -9.79 -4.50
C SER A 112 -19.51 -10.86 -3.86
N SER A 113 -19.77 -12.14 -4.13
CA SER A 113 -18.94 -13.27 -3.68
C SER A 113 -17.50 -13.25 -4.25
N THR A 114 -17.23 -12.45 -5.29
CA THR A 114 -15.88 -12.16 -5.79
C THR A 114 -15.06 -11.21 -4.91
N SER A 115 -15.66 -10.54 -3.92
CA SER A 115 -14.96 -9.61 -3.02
C SER A 115 -13.86 -10.26 -2.19
N ALA A 116 -13.99 -11.55 -1.85
CA ALA A 116 -12.96 -12.29 -1.11
C ALA A 116 -11.66 -12.46 -1.91
N LEU A 117 -11.74 -12.64 -3.23
CA LEU A 117 -10.56 -12.73 -4.10
C LEU A 117 -9.80 -11.40 -4.18
N SER A 118 -10.50 -10.28 -4.00
CA SER A 118 -9.89 -8.95 -4.03
C SER A 118 -8.84 -8.77 -2.92
N TYR A 119 -8.93 -9.48 -1.80
CA TYR A 119 -7.92 -9.43 -0.74
C TYR A 119 -6.53 -9.90 -1.23
N ILE A 120 -6.48 -10.78 -2.23
CA ILE A 120 -5.25 -11.29 -2.84
C ILE A 120 -4.82 -10.41 -4.02
N PHE A 121 -5.78 -9.96 -4.85
CA PHE A 121 -5.47 -9.18 -6.05
C PHE A 121 -5.06 -7.73 -5.76
N VAL A 122 -5.51 -7.13 -4.65
CA VAL A 122 -5.14 -5.75 -4.28
C VAL A 122 -3.62 -5.60 -4.12
N PRO A 123 -2.90 -6.44 -3.34
CA PRO A 123 -1.43 -6.39 -3.28
C PRO A 123 -0.73 -6.62 -4.62
N ILE A 124 -1.26 -7.49 -5.48
CA ILE A 124 -0.71 -7.74 -6.82
C ILE A 124 -0.86 -6.51 -7.72
N GLY A 125 -2.04 -5.89 -7.70
CA GLY A 125 -2.30 -4.64 -8.41
C GLY A 125 -1.44 -3.49 -7.88
N ALA A 126 -1.27 -3.41 -6.56
CA ALA A 126 -0.38 -2.43 -5.92
C ALA A 126 1.07 -2.60 -6.36
N LEU A 127 1.56 -3.84 -6.48
CA LEU A 127 2.88 -4.12 -7.03
C LEU A 127 2.99 -3.58 -8.47
N PHE A 128 2.09 -3.99 -9.35
CA PHE A 128 2.13 -3.58 -10.76
C PHE A 128 2.10 -2.06 -10.92
N LEU A 129 1.15 -1.39 -10.27
CA LEU A 129 1.00 0.06 -10.34
C LEU A 129 2.19 0.80 -9.73
N SER A 130 2.75 0.29 -8.61
CA SER A 130 3.93 0.90 -7.98
C SER A 130 5.17 0.83 -8.86
N VAL A 131 5.37 -0.27 -9.59
CA VAL A 131 6.46 -0.43 -10.55
C VAL A 131 6.28 0.55 -11.71
N CYS A 132 5.09 0.60 -12.30
CA CYS A 132 4.76 1.54 -13.37
C CYS A 132 4.98 2.99 -12.94
N ALA A 133 4.54 3.37 -11.74
CA ALA A 133 4.74 4.71 -11.18
C ALA A 133 6.22 5.03 -10.91
N GLY A 134 6.99 4.06 -10.42
CA GLY A 134 8.43 4.19 -10.22
C GLY A 134 9.17 4.43 -11.53
N VAL A 135 8.93 3.58 -12.53
CA VAL A 135 9.54 3.70 -13.86
C VAL A 135 9.11 5.02 -14.52
N GLY A 136 7.81 5.33 -14.50
CA GLY A 136 7.26 6.56 -15.07
C GLY A 136 7.87 7.81 -14.45
N SER A 137 7.92 7.89 -13.12
CA SER A 137 8.53 9.02 -12.41
C SER A 137 10.03 9.15 -12.69
N TYR A 138 10.77 8.05 -12.77
CA TYR A 138 12.18 8.07 -13.15
C TYR A 138 12.40 8.65 -14.56
N LEU A 139 11.59 8.22 -15.53
CA LEU A 139 11.65 8.69 -16.91
C LEU A 139 11.26 10.17 -17.01
N LEU A 140 10.17 10.59 -16.36
CA LEU A 140 9.74 11.99 -16.31
C LEU A 140 10.82 12.88 -15.71
N PHE A 141 11.45 12.46 -14.61
CA PHE A 141 12.55 13.20 -14.01
C PHE A 141 13.73 13.34 -14.97
N LYS A 142 14.07 12.26 -15.69
CA LYS A 142 15.15 12.28 -16.70
C LYS A 142 14.84 13.21 -17.87
N VAL A 143 13.58 13.26 -18.32
CA VAL A 143 13.13 14.20 -19.38
C VAL A 143 13.22 15.63 -18.88
N TYR A 144 12.72 15.89 -17.66
CA TYR A 144 12.80 17.20 -17.03
C TYR A 144 14.24 17.73 -16.96
N GLU A 145 15.19 16.89 -16.49
CA GLU A 145 16.61 17.29 -16.45
C GLU A 145 17.18 17.58 -17.85
N ARG A 146 16.79 16.82 -18.88
CA ARG A 146 17.29 17.06 -20.23
C ARG A 146 16.73 18.31 -20.89
N VAL A 147 15.46 18.64 -20.63
CA VAL A 147 14.76 19.76 -21.27
C VAL A 147 15.04 21.07 -20.53
N PHE A 148 15.01 21.06 -19.20
CA PHE A 148 15.03 22.29 -18.40
C PHE A 148 16.38 22.61 -17.76
N LYS A 149 17.29 21.65 -17.53
CA LYS A 149 18.65 21.92 -17.01
C LYS A 149 19.73 22.07 -18.09
N ARG A 150 19.35 22.04 -19.36
CA ARG A 150 20.25 22.34 -20.51
C ARG A 150 20.07 23.76 -21.06
N ALA A 151 19.17 24.56 -20.48
CA ALA A 151 19.07 26.01 -20.69
C ALA A 151 19.78 26.73 -19.54
#